data_AF-A0AA42HRD3-F1
#
_entry.id   AF-A0AA42HRD3-F1
#
_cell.length_a   1.000
_cell.length_b   1.000
_cell.length_c   1.000
_cell.angle_alpha   90.00
_cell.angle_beta   90.00
_cell.angle_gamma   90.00
#
_symmetry.space_group_name_H-M   'P 1'
#
loop_
_entity.id
_entity.type
_entity.pdbx_description
1 polymer ?
#
loop_
_entity_poly.entity_id
_entity_poly.type
_entity_poly.pdbx_seq_one_letter_code
_entity_poly.pdbx_strand_id
1 'polypeptide(L)'
;MAESTNPDEVPPAPSTAPSMEQAMRRLRIDEDLQEDVQDAIPQAKAEAEAFLDGKLYADAQAREDALDPRGIVCTPDIIAAQLLLIDAIVHSNTDEGAEVKRTRAFGMLRRHRNQGV
;
A
#
# COMPACT_ATOMS: atom_id res chain seq x y z
N MET A 1 -14.51 -30.00 -28.48
CA MET A 1 -14.80 -28.65 -27.95
C MET A 1 -13.93 -28.51 -26.72
N ALA A 2 -12.79 -27.83 -26.84
CA ALA A 2 -11.86 -27.68 -25.74
C ALA A 2 -12.39 -26.58 -24.83
N GLU A 3 -12.82 -26.98 -23.64
CA GLU A 3 -13.17 -26.09 -22.55
C GLU A 3 -11.85 -25.49 -22.04
N SER A 4 -11.53 -24.29 -22.53
CA SER A 4 -10.44 -23.48 -21.99
C SER A 4 -10.86 -23.01 -20.59
N THR A 5 -10.64 -23.88 -19.60
CA THR A 5 -10.48 -23.44 -18.22
C THR A 5 -9.36 -22.41 -18.24
N ASN A 6 -9.66 -21.15 -17.95
CA ASN A 6 -8.62 -20.16 -17.66
C ASN A 6 -8.03 -20.60 -16.32
N PRO A 7 -6.80 -21.13 -16.27
CA PRO A 7 -6.13 -21.23 -14.99
C PRO A 7 -5.75 -19.80 -14.59
N ASP A 8 -5.67 -19.54 -13.29
CA ASP A 8 -4.92 -18.38 -12.77
C ASP A 8 -5.61 -17.01 -12.84
N GLU A 9 -6.82 -16.90 -12.29
CA GLU A 9 -7.05 -15.73 -11.43
C GLU A 9 -6.24 -15.99 -10.15
N VAL A 10 -4.92 -15.79 -10.22
CA VAL A 10 -4.07 -15.78 -9.03
C VAL A 10 -4.70 -14.74 -8.12
N PRO A 11 -5.24 -15.09 -6.94
CA PRO A 11 -5.60 -14.06 -5.98
C PRO A 11 -4.35 -13.21 -5.82
N PRO A 12 -4.41 -11.87 -6.00
CA PRO A 12 -3.22 -11.04 -6.00
C PRO A 12 -2.41 -11.44 -4.78
N ALA A 13 -1.17 -11.90 -5.00
CA ALA A 13 -0.31 -12.43 -3.94
C ALA A 13 -0.47 -11.53 -2.72
N PRO A 14 -0.69 -12.10 -1.51
CA PRO A 14 -1.06 -11.30 -0.37
C PRO A 14 0.12 -10.35 -0.13
N SER A 15 -0.11 -9.08 -0.48
CA SER A 15 0.96 -8.09 -0.64
C SER A 15 0.74 -7.00 0.38
N THR A 16 1.81 -6.68 1.09
CA THR A 16 1.83 -5.63 2.11
C THR A 16 2.02 -4.24 1.49
N ALA A 17 2.21 -4.18 0.18
CA ALA A 17 2.38 -2.96 -0.61
C ALA A 17 1.71 -3.08 -1.98
N PRO A 18 1.29 -1.95 -2.59
CA PRO A 18 0.79 -1.96 -3.95
C PRO A 18 1.89 -2.36 -4.94
N SER A 19 1.52 -3.18 -5.93
CA SER A 19 2.41 -3.49 -7.04
C SER A 19 2.62 -2.27 -7.93
N MET A 20 3.75 -2.22 -8.62
CA MET A 20 4.11 -1.16 -9.56
C MET A 20 3.05 -0.92 -10.63
N GLU A 21 2.55 -1.98 -11.28
CA GLU A 21 1.45 -1.90 -12.25
C GLU A 21 0.16 -1.35 -11.64
N GLN A 22 -0.15 -1.69 -10.38
CA GLN A 22 -1.32 -1.15 -9.70
C GLN A 22 -1.17 0.34 -9.41
N ALA A 23 0.02 0.77 -8.98
CA ALA A 23 0.32 2.16 -8.71
C ALA A 23 0.21 3.00 -9.99
N MET A 24 0.91 2.62 -11.06
CA MET A 24 0.88 3.34 -12.33
C MET A 24 -0.54 3.41 -12.91
N ARG A 25 -1.28 2.28 -12.92
CA ARG A 25 -2.64 2.23 -13.47
C ARG A 25 -3.66 3.04 -12.66
N ARG A 26 -3.61 2.97 -11.32
CA ARG A 26 -4.59 3.65 -10.46
C ARG A 26 -4.31 5.14 -10.31
N LEU A 27 -3.03 5.53 -10.29
CA LEU A 27 -2.62 6.92 -10.13
C LEU A 27 -2.55 7.66 -11.47
N ARG A 28 -2.64 6.94 -12.60
CA ARG A 28 -2.47 7.48 -13.96
C ARG A 28 -1.15 8.26 -14.09
N ILE A 29 -0.10 7.69 -13.52
CA ILE A 29 1.25 8.25 -13.58
C ILE A 29 1.84 7.95 -14.96
N ASP A 30 2.49 8.95 -15.55
CA ASP A 30 3.20 8.83 -16.82
C ASP A 30 4.34 7.81 -16.74
N GLU A 31 4.66 7.17 -17.85
CA GLU A 31 5.71 6.15 -17.93
C GLU A 31 7.10 6.71 -17.57
N ASP A 32 7.34 8.01 -17.77
CA ASP A 32 8.58 8.68 -17.41
C ASP A 32 8.84 8.74 -15.88
N LEU A 33 7.80 8.60 -15.06
CA LEU A 33 7.89 8.61 -13.58
C LEU A 33 7.93 7.20 -12.99
N GLN A 34 8.17 6.20 -13.83
CA GLN A 34 8.19 4.80 -13.43
C GLN A 34 9.24 4.51 -12.35
N GLU A 35 10.44 5.08 -12.48
CA GLU A 35 11.52 4.94 -11.51
C GLU A 35 11.16 5.61 -10.17
N ASP A 36 10.58 6.83 -10.22
CA ASP A 36 10.10 7.52 -9.02
C ASP A 36 9.03 6.72 -8.27
N VAL A 37 8.10 6.08 -9.00
CA VAL A 37 7.10 5.19 -8.40
C VAL A 37 7.75 3.97 -7.76
N GLN A 38 8.75 3.37 -8.43
CA GLN A 38 9.48 2.22 -7.90
C GLN A 38 10.17 2.55 -6.58
N ASP A 39 10.80 3.72 -6.47
CA ASP A 39 11.42 4.21 -5.24
C ASP A 39 10.40 4.67 -4.19
N ALA A 40 9.23 5.18 -4.61
CA ALA A 40 8.19 5.64 -3.71
C ALA A 40 7.42 4.51 -3.02
N ILE A 41 7.26 3.33 -3.65
CA ILE A 41 6.57 2.17 -3.05
C ILE A 41 7.16 1.76 -1.68
N PRO A 42 8.48 1.48 -1.55
CA PRO A 42 9.04 1.12 -0.25
C PRO A 42 8.98 2.27 0.77
N GLN A 43 9.07 3.53 0.32
CA GLN A 43 8.94 4.70 1.19
C GLN A 43 7.51 4.85 1.74
N ALA A 44 6.49 4.71 0.88
CA ALA A 44 5.09 4.77 1.26
C ALA A 44 4.70 3.64 2.23
N LYS A 45 5.23 2.44 2.01
CA LYS A 45 5.07 1.32 2.94
C LYS A 45 5.68 1.65 4.30
N ALA A 46 6.93 2.13 4.32
CA ALA A 46 7.62 2.47 5.57
C ALA A 46 6.90 3.59 6.33
N GLU A 47 6.39 4.61 5.63
CA GLU A 47 5.62 5.70 6.23
C GLU A 47 4.28 5.19 6.80
N ALA A 48 3.61 4.27 6.11
CA ALA A 48 2.40 3.62 6.60
C ALA A 48 2.67 2.77 7.86
N GLU A 49 3.72 1.94 7.87
CA GLU A 49 4.12 1.13 9.03
C GLU A 49 4.49 2.00 10.24
N ALA A 50 5.24 3.09 10.00
CA ALA A 50 5.59 4.05 11.04
C ALA A 50 4.36 4.74 11.65
N PHE A 51 3.38 5.13 10.82
CA PHE A 51 2.15 5.75 11.31
C PHE A 51 1.25 4.76 12.05
N LEU A 52 1.17 3.52 11.56
CA LEU A 52 0.36 2.45 12.14
C LEU A 52 0.95 1.92 13.46
N ASP A 53 2.23 2.16 13.70
CA ASP A 53 2.98 1.67 14.86
C ASP A 53 2.96 0.13 14.95
N GLY A 54 3.20 -0.51 13.80
CA GLY A 54 3.15 -1.96 13.64
C GLY A 54 3.60 -2.40 12.25
N LYS A 55 4.05 -3.64 12.15
CA LYS A 55 4.47 -4.24 10.88
C LYS A 55 3.26 -4.70 10.08
N LEU A 56 3.29 -4.51 8.77
CA LEU A 56 2.25 -5.00 7.87
C LEU A 56 2.49 -6.45 7.52
N TYR A 57 1.44 -7.26 7.66
CA TYR A 57 1.40 -8.67 7.29
C TYR A 57 0.38 -8.89 6.20
N ALA A 58 0.70 -9.80 5.30
CA ALA A 58 -0.11 -10.12 4.14
C ALA A 58 -1.48 -10.69 4.56
N ASP A 59 -1.47 -11.58 5.57
CA ASP A 59 -2.64 -12.29 6.08
C ASP A 59 -2.52 -12.48 7.60
N ALA A 60 -3.61 -12.91 8.24
CA ALA A 60 -3.61 -13.25 9.67
C ALA A 60 -2.61 -14.38 9.97
N GLN A 61 -2.50 -15.38 9.09
CA GLN A 61 -1.56 -16.49 9.24
C GLN A 61 -0.10 -15.99 9.32
N ALA A 62 0.32 -15.12 8.39
CA ALA A 62 1.67 -14.57 8.39
C ALA A 62 2.00 -13.76 9.65
N ARG A 63 1.00 -13.11 10.25
CA ARG A 63 1.15 -12.43 11.55
C ARG A 63 1.30 -13.44 12.70
N GLU A 64 0.48 -14.48 12.71
CA GLU A 64 0.52 -15.53 13.72
C GLU A 64 1.83 -16.31 13.70
N ASP A 65 2.33 -16.68 12.51
CA ASP A 65 3.64 -17.32 12.32
C ASP A 65 4.80 -16.44 12.81
N ALA A 66 4.66 -15.10 12.70
CA ALA A 66 5.65 -14.15 13.20
C ALA A 66 5.53 -13.87 14.70
N LEU A 67 4.48 -14.38 15.36
CA LEU A 67 4.19 -14.13 16.78
C LEU A 67 4.24 -12.63 17.14
N ASP A 68 3.81 -11.76 16.21
CA ASP A 68 3.83 -10.31 16.42
C ASP A 68 2.47 -9.80 16.93
N PRO A 69 2.34 -9.52 18.24
CA PRO A 69 1.08 -9.05 18.83
C PRO A 69 0.70 -7.64 18.34
N ARG A 70 1.65 -6.89 17.78
CA ARG A 70 1.42 -5.54 17.21
C ARG A 70 1.31 -5.58 15.68
N GLY A 71 1.37 -6.77 15.08
CA GLY A 71 1.27 -6.94 13.65
C GLY A 71 -0.12 -6.58 13.11
N ILE A 72 -0.15 -5.88 11.99
CA ILE A 72 -1.37 -5.40 11.36
C ILE A 72 -1.55 -6.15 10.05
N VAL A 73 -2.71 -6.80 9.89
CA VAL A 73 -3.07 -7.44 8.62
C VAL A 73 -3.38 -6.36 7.60
N CYS A 74 -2.72 -6.44 6.45
CA CYS A 74 -2.86 -5.49 5.36
C CYS A 74 -4.28 -5.60 4.78
N THR A 75 -5.04 -4.52 4.87
CA THR A 75 -6.39 -4.42 4.31
C THR A 75 -6.36 -3.63 3.00
N PRO A 76 -7.40 -3.73 2.16
CA PRO A 76 -7.51 -2.92 0.95
C PRO A 76 -7.41 -1.41 1.22
N ASP A 77 -7.92 -0.93 2.37
CA ASP A 77 -7.79 0.47 2.81
C ASP A 77 -6.34 0.89 3.06
N ILE A 78 -5.51 0.00 3.63
CA ILE A 78 -4.08 0.27 3.87
C ILE A 78 -3.34 0.36 2.53
N ILE A 79 -3.66 -0.51 1.56
CA ILE A 79 -3.11 -0.43 0.21
C ILE A 79 -3.54 0.86 -0.50
N ALA A 80 -4.81 1.26 -0.36
CA ALA A 80 -5.31 2.53 -0.89
C ALA A 80 -4.60 3.73 -0.26
N ALA A 81 -4.33 3.70 1.04
CA ALA A 81 -3.55 4.73 1.72
C ALA A 81 -2.12 4.80 1.18
N GLN A 82 -1.44 3.66 1.01
CA GLN A 82 -0.10 3.62 0.42
C GLN A 82 -0.07 4.18 -1.01
N LEU A 83 -1.09 3.91 -1.83
CA LEU A 83 -1.22 4.51 -3.17
C LEU A 83 -1.30 6.05 -3.11
N LEU A 84 -2.06 6.59 -2.15
CA LEU A 84 -2.12 8.05 -1.95
C LEU A 84 -0.79 8.63 -1.46
N LEU A 85 -0.01 7.88 -0.67
CA LEU A 85 1.32 8.29 -0.24
C LEU A 85 2.31 8.27 -1.42
N ILE A 86 2.29 7.23 -2.26
CA ILE A 86 3.11 7.15 -3.49
C ILE A 86 2.83 8.36 -4.37
N ASP A 87 1.55 8.65 -4.60
CA ASP A 87 1.12 9.80 -5.41
C ASP A 87 1.57 11.15 -4.83
N ALA A 88 1.63 11.27 -3.49
CA ALA A 88 2.14 12.46 -2.81
C ALA A 88 3.67 12.56 -2.86
N ILE A 89 4.40 11.43 -2.85
CA ILE A 89 5.86 11.38 -2.92
C ILE A 89 6.33 11.74 -4.33
N VAL A 90 5.78 11.10 -5.35
CA VAL A 90 6.15 11.33 -6.76
C VAL A 90 5.83 12.76 -7.19
N HIS A 91 4.69 13.31 -6.77
CA HIS A 91 4.29 14.69 -7.10
C HIS A 91 4.66 15.71 -6.01
N SER A 92 5.61 15.40 -5.11
CA SER A 92 5.97 16.28 -3.99
C SER A 92 6.58 17.61 -4.42
N ASN A 93 7.16 17.69 -5.61
CA ASN A 93 7.80 18.89 -6.16
C ASN A 93 6.81 19.94 -6.69
N THR A 94 5.51 19.63 -6.81
CA THR A 94 4.58 20.47 -7.58
C THR A 94 3.42 21.11 -6.81
N ASP A 95 3.02 20.69 -5.60
CA ASP A 95 1.69 21.14 -5.14
C ASP A 95 1.33 21.02 -3.63
N GLU A 96 0.51 21.98 -3.15
CA GLU A 96 -0.31 21.93 -1.91
C GLU A 96 -1.14 20.63 -1.81
N GLY A 97 -1.45 20.00 -2.96
CA GLY A 97 -2.15 18.71 -3.04
C GLY A 97 -1.42 17.53 -2.38
N ALA A 98 -0.10 17.58 -2.21
CA ALA A 98 0.65 16.50 -1.54
C ALA A 98 0.27 16.36 -0.06
N GLU A 99 0.08 17.47 0.66
CA GLU A 99 -0.35 17.46 2.05
C GLU A 99 -1.79 16.94 2.20
N VAL A 100 -2.69 17.30 1.27
CA VAL A 100 -4.07 16.81 1.26
C VAL A 100 -4.11 15.29 1.05
N LYS A 101 -3.30 14.76 0.12
CA LYS A 101 -3.18 13.32 -0.14
C LYS A 101 -2.64 12.57 1.07
N ARG A 102 -1.57 13.06 1.70
CA ARG A 102 -1.04 12.51 2.96
C ARG A 102 -2.08 12.53 4.08
N THR A 103 -2.80 13.64 4.25
CA THR A 103 -3.87 13.76 5.26
C THR A 103 -4.97 12.72 5.05
N ARG A 104 -5.39 12.48 3.81
CA ARG A 104 -6.37 11.45 3.48
C ARG A 104 -5.83 10.04 3.73
N ALA A 105 -4.59 9.76 3.33
CA ALA A 105 -3.93 8.49 3.58
C ALA A 105 -3.88 8.19 5.08
N PHE A 106 -3.41 9.13 5.91
CA PHE A 106 -3.37 8.97 7.35
C PHE A 106 -4.77 8.86 7.98
N GLY A 107 -5.78 9.51 7.40
CA GLY A 107 -7.18 9.34 7.80
C GLY A 107 -7.67 7.90 7.63
N MET A 108 -7.25 7.21 6.57
CA MET A 108 -7.55 5.79 6.35
C MET A 108 -6.76 4.91 7.33
N LEU A 109 -5.46 5.13 7.47
CA LEU A 109 -4.57 4.36 8.35
C LEU A 109 -4.96 4.48 9.83
N ARG A 110 -5.51 5.62 10.26
CA ARG A 110 -5.87 5.87 11.66
C ARG A 110 -6.82 4.82 12.25
N ARG A 111 -7.65 4.18 11.42
CA ARG A 111 -8.59 3.12 11.84
C ARG A 111 -7.90 1.80 12.17
N HIS A 112 -6.70 1.59 11.63
CA HIS A 112 -5.92 0.36 11.78
C HIS A 112 -4.71 0.54 12.69
N ARG A 113 -4.43 1.78 13.10
CA ARG A 113 -3.28 2.10 13.96
C ARG A 113 -3.41 1.43 15.33
N ASN A 114 -2.31 0.87 15.81
CA ASN A 114 -2.18 0.44 17.19
C ASN A 114 -2.28 1.67 18.11
N GLN A 115 -3.45 1.87 18.70
CA GLN A 115 -3.61 2.83 19.79
C GLN A 115 -3.12 2.10 21.04
N GLY A 116 -1.83 2.27 21.38
CA GLY A 116 -1.21 1.62 22.54
C GLY A 116 -2.14 1.71 23.75
N VAL A 117 -2.59 0.54 24.21
CA VAL A 117 -3.32 0.36 25.47
C VAL A 117 -2.32 0.16 26.60
#